data_AF-A0A5D2ISB0-F1
#
_entry.id   AF-A0A5D2ISB0-F1
#
_cell.length_a   1.000
_cell.length_b   1.000
_cell.length_c   1.000
_cell.angle_alpha   90.00
_cell.angle_beta   90.00
_cell.angle_gamma   90.00
#
_symmetry.space_group_name_H-M   'P 1'
#
loop_
_entity.id
_entity.type
_entity.pdbx_description
1 polymer ?
#
loop_
_entity_poly.entity_id
_entity_poly.type
_entity_poly.pdbx_seq_one_letter_code
_entity_poly.pdbx_strand_id
1 'polypeptide(L)'
;MQSNAVLATLQPNYNILSPSRFYSSSASAAATFLPVFYPQRTRFSAPQYLKLDKQVLASASGRYVHEVKSPFKNAAVLSDSYSSEASELADIEWDNLGFGLLPTDYMYMMKCSQGGNFSKGELQRFGNIELNPSAGVLNYGQGLFEGLKAYRKEDGNILLFRPEENALRMRQGAERMCMPAPTVDQFVEAVKETVLANKRWVPPPGKGSLYIRPLLMGSGAVLGLAPAPEYTFLIYVSPVGNYFKEGVAPINLIVEHELHRATPGGTGGVKTIGNYAAVLKAQSAAKAKGYSDVLYLDCVHKKYLEEVSSCNIFVVKGNVISTPAIKGTILPGITRKSIIDVARSQGFQVEERFVPVDELLDADEVFCTGTAVVVSPVGSITYKGKRVPYGVDGFGAVAQQLYSVLTRLQMGLIDDKMNWTVELS
;
A
#
# COMPACT_ATOMS: atom_id res chain seq x y z
N MET A 1 22.93 67.68 11.37
CA MET A 1 23.46 66.52 12.12
C MET A 1 23.10 65.25 11.34
N GLN A 2 23.98 64.24 11.30
CA GLN A 2 23.76 62.79 11.04
C GLN A 2 22.70 62.31 9.99
N SER A 3 22.92 61.27 9.18
CA SER A 3 24.09 60.39 8.97
C SER A 3 23.93 59.57 7.67
N ASN A 4 25.01 58.92 7.21
CA ASN A 4 25.10 58.25 5.90
C ASN A 4 24.41 56.88 5.82
N ALA A 5 24.04 56.48 4.59
CA ALA A 5 24.21 55.12 4.07
C ALA A 5 24.51 55.20 2.55
N VAL A 6 25.38 54.33 2.02
CA VAL A 6 25.87 54.35 0.63
C VAL A 6 25.79 52.94 0.04
N LEU A 7 25.48 52.81 -1.26
CA LEU A 7 25.42 51.51 -1.95
C LEU A 7 26.81 50.86 -2.07
N ALA A 8 26.83 49.52 -2.03
CA ALA A 8 27.99 48.72 -2.39
C ALA A 8 27.61 47.67 -3.46
N THR A 9 28.41 47.58 -4.52
CA THR A 9 28.34 46.54 -5.55
C THR A 9 29.72 45.90 -5.69
N LEU A 10 29.77 44.57 -5.82
CA LEU A 10 31.02 43.82 -5.96
C LEU A 10 30.85 42.66 -6.96
N GLN A 11 31.84 42.54 -7.86
CA GLN A 11 32.20 41.29 -8.54
C GLN A 11 33.40 40.65 -7.80
N PRO A 12 33.86 39.46 -8.21
CA PRO A 12 35.06 39.48 -9.07
C PRO A 12 35.12 38.42 -10.18
N ASN A 13 36.09 38.62 -11.07
CA ASN A 13 36.37 37.86 -12.29
C ASN A 13 36.85 36.41 -12.06
N TYR A 14 36.78 35.59 -13.12
CA TYR A 14 37.77 34.54 -13.40
C TYR A 14 38.24 34.62 -14.86
N ASN A 15 39.54 34.43 -15.08
CA ASN A 15 40.18 34.55 -16.40
C ASN A 15 40.17 33.22 -17.19
N ILE A 16 40.17 33.32 -18.52
CA ILE A 16 40.41 32.23 -19.46
C ILE A 16 41.63 32.58 -20.30
N LEU A 17 42.61 31.67 -20.44
CA LEU A 17 43.51 31.59 -21.60
C LEU A 17 44.33 30.28 -21.58
N SER A 18 44.53 29.69 -22.77
CA SER A 18 45.37 28.49 -22.99
C SER A 18 46.81 28.85 -23.34
N PRO A 19 47.76 27.89 -23.30
CA PRO A 19 48.40 27.47 -24.55
C PRO A 19 48.61 25.93 -24.66
N SER A 20 49.52 25.46 -25.52
CA SER A 20 49.55 24.06 -26.01
C SER A 20 50.96 23.50 -26.31
N ARG A 21 51.05 22.17 -26.53
CA ARG A 21 52.21 21.37 -27.07
C ARG A 21 53.40 21.18 -26.08
N PHE A 22 54.26 20.15 -26.15
CA PHE A 22 54.36 18.90 -26.97
C PHE A 22 55.32 17.88 -26.29
N TYR A 23 55.11 16.55 -26.47
CA TYR A 23 56.06 15.41 -26.22
C TYR A 23 56.63 15.24 -24.78
N SER A 24 56.90 14.06 -24.19
CA SER A 24 56.76 12.61 -24.53
C SER A 24 56.71 11.82 -23.17
N SER A 25 56.91 10.50 -22.96
CA SER A 25 57.40 9.34 -23.75
C SER A 25 56.95 7.97 -23.15
N SER A 26 57.25 6.87 -23.86
CA SER A 26 57.44 5.46 -23.41
C SER A 26 56.69 4.87 -22.19
N ALA A 27 55.83 3.87 -22.46
CA ALA A 27 55.75 2.61 -21.70
C ALA A 27 55.16 1.49 -22.60
N SER A 28 55.49 0.22 -22.31
CA SER A 28 55.11 -0.95 -23.13
C SER A 28 53.90 -1.71 -22.56
N ALA A 29 53.01 -2.18 -23.44
CA ALA A 29 52.25 -3.43 -23.28
C ALA A 29 51.76 -3.92 -24.65
N ALA A 30 51.75 -5.24 -24.88
CA ALA A 30 51.24 -5.84 -26.11
C ALA A 30 49.75 -6.18 -26.01
N ALA A 31 49.01 -6.09 -27.12
CA ALA A 31 47.61 -6.53 -27.23
C ALA A 31 47.43 -7.44 -28.45
N THR A 32 46.75 -8.57 -28.27
CA THR A 32 46.63 -9.64 -29.26
C THR A 32 45.63 -9.29 -30.36
N PHE A 33 45.95 -9.59 -31.63
CA PHE A 33 44.99 -9.54 -32.73
C PHE A 33 43.87 -10.57 -32.54
N LEU A 34 42.62 -10.12 -32.59
CA LEU A 34 41.43 -10.96 -32.76
C LEU A 34 40.77 -10.64 -34.13
N PRO A 35 40.27 -11.64 -34.87
CA PRO A 35 39.73 -11.43 -36.20
C PRO A 35 38.33 -10.79 -36.18
N VAL A 36 38.08 -9.87 -37.12
CA VAL A 36 36.75 -9.27 -37.33
C VAL A 36 35.81 -10.27 -37.99
N PHE A 37 34.78 -10.71 -37.27
CA PHE A 37 33.73 -11.56 -37.82
C PHE A 37 32.74 -10.76 -38.68
N TYR A 38 32.71 -11.05 -39.98
CA TYR A 38 31.60 -10.64 -40.85
C TYR A 38 30.40 -11.59 -40.70
N PRO A 39 29.18 -11.10 -40.45
CA PRO A 39 27.98 -11.93 -40.47
C PRO A 39 27.58 -12.28 -41.91
N GLN A 40 27.60 -13.57 -42.26
CA GLN A 40 27.11 -14.04 -43.55
C GLN A 40 25.59 -13.91 -43.66
N ARG A 41 25.09 -13.39 -44.79
CA ARG A 41 23.66 -13.36 -45.11
C ARG A 41 23.16 -14.74 -45.54
N THR A 42 22.64 -15.54 -44.60
CA THR A 42 21.80 -16.69 -44.93
C THR A 42 20.43 -16.23 -45.41
N ARG A 43 20.00 -16.68 -46.60
CA ARG A 43 18.65 -16.42 -47.12
C ARG A 43 17.65 -17.40 -46.50
N PHE A 44 16.62 -16.90 -45.81
CA PHE A 44 15.41 -17.65 -45.52
C PHE A 44 14.32 -17.29 -46.53
N SER A 45 13.57 -18.29 -46.99
CA SER A 45 12.48 -18.15 -47.96
C SER A 45 11.17 -17.77 -47.27
N ALA A 46 10.40 -16.89 -47.90
CA ALA A 46 9.06 -16.52 -47.44
C ALA A 46 8.02 -17.55 -47.92
N PRO A 47 7.03 -17.92 -47.09
CA PRO A 47 5.84 -18.63 -47.54
C PRO A 47 5.02 -17.77 -48.50
N GLN A 48 4.39 -18.38 -49.50
CA GLN A 48 3.62 -17.67 -50.52
C GLN A 48 2.21 -17.30 -50.02
N TYR A 49 1.75 -16.10 -50.40
CA TYR A 49 0.33 -15.76 -50.35
C TYR A 49 -0.45 -16.62 -51.36
N LEU A 50 -1.54 -17.24 -50.92
CA LEU A 50 -2.55 -17.84 -51.79
C LEU A 50 -3.82 -16.97 -51.82
N LYS A 51 -4.53 -17.03 -52.95
CA LYS A 51 -5.58 -16.07 -53.32
C LYS A 51 -6.91 -16.40 -52.63
N LEU A 52 -7.71 -15.37 -52.36
CA LEU A 52 -9.16 -15.52 -52.24
C LEU A 52 -9.75 -15.56 -53.65
N ASP A 53 -10.45 -16.65 -53.99
CA ASP A 53 -11.45 -16.66 -55.04
C ASP A 53 -12.85 -16.61 -54.42
N LYS A 54 -13.74 -15.80 -55.00
CA LYS A 54 -15.15 -15.73 -54.59
C LYS A 54 -15.97 -16.72 -55.42
N GLN A 55 -16.60 -17.68 -54.75
CA GLN A 55 -17.83 -18.30 -55.29
C GLN A 55 -18.92 -18.34 -54.22
N VAL A 56 -20.15 -18.16 -54.68
CA VAL A 56 -21.38 -18.16 -53.90
C VAL A 56 -22.24 -19.28 -54.43
N LEU A 57 -22.79 -20.11 -53.54
CA LEU A 57 -24.15 -20.67 -53.63
C LEU A 57 -24.50 -21.40 -52.32
N ALA A 58 -25.80 -21.64 -52.12
CA ALA A 58 -26.35 -22.17 -50.87
C ALA A 58 -26.75 -23.65 -50.99
N SER A 59 -26.78 -24.38 -49.88
CA SER A 59 -28.07 -24.76 -49.23
C SER A 59 -27.95 -25.84 -48.14
N ALA A 60 -28.96 -25.82 -47.25
CA ALA A 60 -29.58 -26.95 -46.53
C ALA A 60 -28.83 -27.82 -45.50
N SER A 61 -29.43 -27.83 -44.28
CA SER A 61 -29.49 -28.93 -43.29
C SER A 61 -28.26 -29.26 -42.43
N GLY A 62 -28.46 -29.84 -41.23
CA GLY A 62 -27.31 -30.34 -40.43
C GLY A 62 -27.53 -30.85 -38.98
N ARG A 63 -28.35 -30.18 -38.15
CA ARG A 63 -28.62 -30.48 -36.71
C ARG A 63 -27.48 -30.25 -35.69
N TYR A 64 -27.92 -30.15 -34.43
CA TYR A 64 -27.20 -30.31 -33.14
C TYR A 64 -25.97 -29.44 -32.81
N VAL A 65 -26.21 -28.44 -31.95
CA VAL A 65 -25.25 -27.94 -30.95
C VAL A 65 -25.94 -27.99 -29.58
N HIS A 66 -25.23 -28.36 -28.52
CA HIS A 66 -25.75 -28.34 -27.15
C HIS A 66 -25.85 -26.90 -26.63
N GLU A 67 -27.05 -26.47 -26.24
CA GLU A 67 -27.26 -25.17 -25.60
C GLU A 67 -27.09 -25.28 -24.07
N VAL A 68 -26.09 -24.61 -23.52
CA VAL A 68 -25.85 -24.53 -22.07
C VAL A 68 -26.81 -23.48 -21.49
N LYS A 69 -27.82 -23.95 -20.74
CA LYS A 69 -28.88 -23.07 -20.20
C LYS A 69 -28.38 -22.21 -19.04
N SER A 70 -28.29 -20.90 -19.27
CA SER A 70 -28.21 -19.89 -18.21
C SER A 70 -29.52 -19.86 -17.39
N PRO A 71 -29.48 -19.93 -16.05
CA PRO A 71 -30.66 -19.98 -15.20
C PRO A 71 -31.12 -18.59 -14.70
N PHE A 72 -31.15 -17.57 -15.57
CA PHE A 72 -31.76 -16.27 -15.25
C PHE A 72 -33.00 -16.03 -16.11
N LYS A 73 -34.15 -16.50 -15.63
CA LYS A 73 -35.47 -16.08 -16.13
C LYS A 73 -36.05 -15.02 -15.20
N ASN A 74 -36.33 -13.84 -15.76
CA ASN A 74 -37.13 -12.83 -15.07
C ASN A 74 -38.54 -13.37 -14.81
N ALA A 75 -38.93 -13.44 -13.54
CA ALA A 75 -40.31 -13.68 -13.11
C ALA A 75 -40.67 -12.57 -12.12
N ALA A 76 -41.29 -11.49 -12.63
CA ALA A 76 -41.80 -10.43 -11.77
C ALA A 76 -43.05 -10.93 -11.04
N VAL A 77 -42.90 -11.29 -9.77
CA VAL A 77 -44.02 -11.57 -8.87
C VAL A 77 -44.22 -10.33 -8.01
N LEU A 78 -45.33 -9.62 -8.22
CA LEU A 78 -45.78 -8.57 -7.31
C LEU A 78 -46.35 -9.24 -6.07
N SER A 79 -45.61 -9.16 -4.95
CA SER A 79 -46.11 -9.50 -3.62
C SER A 79 -46.21 -8.21 -2.80
N ASP A 80 -47.42 -7.65 -2.69
CA ASP A 80 -47.70 -6.48 -1.88
C ASP A 80 -47.64 -6.82 -0.37
N SER A 81 -46.41 -6.91 0.13
CA SER A 81 -46.10 -6.99 1.55
C SER A 81 -44.85 -6.15 1.84
N TYR A 82 -45.03 -4.83 1.94
CA TYR A 82 -44.00 -3.92 2.41
C TYR A 82 -43.69 -4.21 3.88
N SER A 83 -42.76 -5.15 4.13
CA SER A 83 -41.98 -5.11 5.37
C SER A 83 -41.14 -3.84 5.34
N SER A 84 -41.47 -2.89 6.22
CA SER A 84 -40.75 -1.61 6.31
C SER A 84 -39.37 -1.74 6.98
N GLU A 85 -39.00 -2.93 7.43
CA GLU A 85 -37.69 -3.25 7.99
C GLU A 85 -36.75 -3.75 6.89
N ALA A 86 -36.19 -2.81 6.14
CA ALA A 86 -34.95 -3.09 5.41
C ALA A 86 -33.85 -3.35 6.46
N SER A 87 -33.35 -4.60 6.52
CA SER A 87 -32.33 -5.05 7.49
C SER A 87 -31.23 -4.00 7.69
N GLU A 88 -30.97 -3.65 8.96
CA GLU A 88 -29.91 -2.71 9.36
C GLU A 88 -28.52 -3.15 8.90
N LEU A 89 -28.36 -4.44 8.58
CA LEU A 89 -27.15 -5.07 8.08
C LEU A 89 -27.37 -5.59 6.65
N ALA A 90 -26.30 -5.60 5.85
CA ALA A 90 -26.30 -6.27 4.56
C ALA A 90 -26.51 -7.78 4.70
N ASP A 91 -27.25 -8.36 3.75
CA ASP A 91 -27.53 -9.80 3.67
C ASP A 91 -26.33 -10.53 3.03
N ILE A 92 -25.32 -10.85 3.84
CA ILE A 92 -24.09 -11.54 3.43
C ILE A 92 -23.56 -12.50 4.51
N GLU A 93 -22.75 -13.47 4.06
CA GLU A 93 -22.03 -14.43 4.90
C GLU A 93 -20.87 -13.79 5.70
N TRP A 94 -21.21 -13.06 6.78
CA TRP A 94 -20.26 -12.34 7.64
C TRP A 94 -19.13 -13.25 8.17
N ASP A 95 -19.44 -14.49 8.56
CA ASP A 95 -18.46 -15.45 9.07
C ASP A 95 -17.49 -15.99 8.02
N ASN A 96 -17.75 -15.76 6.72
CA ASN A 96 -16.87 -16.16 5.62
C ASN A 96 -16.17 -14.98 4.92
N LEU A 97 -16.27 -13.76 5.46
CA LEU A 97 -15.51 -12.62 4.96
C LEU A 97 -13.99 -12.85 5.03
N GLY A 98 -13.31 -12.53 3.94
CA GLY A 98 -11.85 -12.44 3.83
C GLY A 98 -11.38 -10.98 3.70
N PHE A 99 -10.25 -10.76 3.01
CA PHE A 99 -9.73 -9.42 2.67
C PHE A 99 -9.85 -9.18 1.15
N GLY A 100 -11.09 -9.19 0.64
CA GLY A 100 -11.44 -8.92 -0.75
C GLY A 100 -12.19 -7.59 -0.91
N LEU A 101 -12.42 -7.16 -2.15
CA LEU A 101 -13.35 -6.08 -2.46
C LEU A 101 -14.77 -6.65 -2.57
N LEU A 102 -15.65 -6.23 -1.67
CA LEU A 102 -17.09 -6.36 -1.81
C LEU A 102 -17.65 -4.93 -2.06
N PRO A 103 -18.26 -4.66 -3.23
CA PRO A 103 -18.90 -3.36 -3.49
C PRO A 103 -19.94 -3.02 -2.43
N THR A 104 -19.92 -1.78 -1.94
CA THR A 104 -20.90 -1.24 -0.98
C THR A 104 -21.81 -0.20 -1.65
N ASP A 105 -22.70 0.43 -0.89
CA ASP A 105 -23.74 1.32 -1.44
C ASP A 105 -23.20 2.66 -1.99
N TYR A 106 -22.19 3.25 -1.34
CA TYR A 106 -21.69 4.59 -1.63
C TYR A 106 -20.16 4.71 -1.54
N MET A 107 -19.61 5.67 -2.30
CA MET A 107 -18.25 6.20 -2.20
C MET A 107 -18.30 7.73 -2.09
N TYR A 108 -17.32 8.35 -1.45
CA TYR A 108 -17.19 9.81 -1.36
C TYR A 108 -16.17 10.32 -2.37
N MET A 109 -16.41 11.48 -3.00
CA MET A 109 -15.41 12.19 -3.80
C MET A 109 -15.39 13.70 -3.55
N MET A 110 -14.20 14.29 -3.59
CA MET A 110 -13.95 15.74 -3.71
C MET A 110 -12.83 16.01 -4.73
N LYS A 111 -12.83 17.21 -5.33
CA LYS A 111 -11.85 17.59 -6.36
C LYS A 111 -11.07 18.85 -5.96
N CYS A 112 -9.88 19.01 -6.53
CA CYS A 112 -9.02 20.18 -6.33
C CYS A 112 -8.25 20.50 -7.62
N SER A 113 -8.27 21.74 -8.08
CA SER A 113 -7.32 22.22 -9.10
C SER A 113 -5.94 22.46 -8.48
N GLN A 114 -4.88 22.43 -9.28
CA GLN A 114 -3.51 22.67 -8.84
C GLN A 114 -3.37 24.06 -8.18
N GLY A 115 -2.80 24.10 -6.97
CA GLY A 115 -2.67 25.32 -6.16
C GLY A 115 -3.97 25.81 -5.50
N GLY A 116 -5.11 25.14 -5.74
CA GLY A 116 -6.38 25.41 -5.07
C GLY A 116 -6.55 24.67 -3.74
N ASN A 117 -7.74 24.84 -3.15
CA ASN A 117 -8.23 24.03 -2.03
C ASN A 117 -9.18 22.94 -2.55
N PHE A 118 -9.31 21.84 -1.80
CA PHE A 118 -10.34 20.84 -2.09
C PHE A 118 -11.75 21.41 -1.92
N SER A 119 -12.62 21.11 -2.88
CA SER A 119 -14.03 21.47 -2.85
C SER A 119 -14.75 20.83 -1.64
N LYS A 120 -15.99 21.27 -1.36
CA LYS A 120 -16.92 20.35 -0.70
C LYS A 120 -17.06 19.11 -1.59
N GLY A 121 -16.97 17.93 -1.00
CA GLY A 121 -17.22 16.67 -1.68
C GLY A 121 -18.68 16.21 -1.57
N GLU A 122 -18.94 15.05 -2.13
CA GLU A 122 -20.26 14.45 -2.23
C GLU A 122 -20.19 12.92 -2.15
N LEU A 123 -21.26 12.32 -1.63
CA LEU A 123 -21.50 10.89 -1.67
C LEU A 123 -22.12 10.53 -3.04
N GLN A 124 -21.45 9.63 -3.75
CA GLN A 124 -21.94 9.04 -5.00
C GLN A 124 -22.16 7.54 -4.80
N ARG A 125 -22.95 6.90 -5.68
CA ARG A 125 -23.05 5.44 -5.69
C ARG A 125 -21.69 4.82 -6.03
N PHE A 126 -21.34 3.70 -5.38
CA PHE A 126 -20.11 2.99 -5.70
C PHE A 126 -20.10 2.56 -7.17
N GLY A 127 -18.98 2.79 -7.87
CA GLY A 127 -18.85 2.45 -9.28
C GLY A 127 -17.47 2.75 -9.85
N ASN A 128 -17.32 2.54 -11.15
CA ASN A 128 -16.09 2.89 -11.87
C ASN A 128 -15.95 4.42 -11.96
N ILE A 129 -14.72 4.92 -11.81
CA ILE A 129 -14.39 6.32 -12.07
C ILE A 129 -13.95 6.53 -13.52
N GLU A 130 -14.31 7.68 -14.10
CA GLU A 130 -13.74 8.15 -15.36
C GLU A 130 -12.41 8.88 -15.10
N LEU A 131 -11.40 8.59 -15.90
CA LEU A 131 -10.10 9.26 -15.90
C LEU A 131 -9.64 9.50 -17.33
N ASN A 132 -9.04 10.67 -17.58
CA ASN A 132 -8.40 10.94 -18.86
C ASN A 132 -7.18 9.99 -19.04
N PRO A 133 -6.96 9.38 -20.21
CA PRO A 133 -5.80 8.50 -20.44
C PRO A 133 -4.44 9.16 -20.16
N SER A 134 -4.31 10.49 -20.26
CA SER A 134 -3.11 11.25 -19.90
C SER A 134 -3.08 11.73 -18.44
N ALA A 135 -3.91 11.19 -17.55
CA ALA A 135 -3.88 11.55 -16.13
C ALA A 135 -2.51 11.20 -15.49
N GLY A 136 -1.99 12.11 -14.66
CA GLY A 136 -0.67 11.97 -14.03
C GLY A 136 -0.54 10.72 -13.14
N VAL A 137 -1.65 10.27 -12.53
CA VAL A 137 -1.70 9.01 -11.75
C VAL A 137 -1.48 7.77 -12.61
N LEU A 138 -1.96 7.76 -13.86
CA LEU A 138 -1.87 6.62 -14.78
C LEU A 138 -0.48 6.51 -15.44
N ASN A 139 0.14 7.65 -15.75
CA ASN A 139 1.36 7.71 -16.56
C ASN A 139 2.64 7.87 -15.73
N TYR A 140 2.57 8.58 -14.59
CA TYR A 140 3.73 8.93 -13.77
C TYR A 140 3.59 8.47 -12.30
N GLY A 141 2.53 7.73 -11.98
CA GLY A 141 2.33 7.18 -10.64
C GLY A 141 2.07 8.23 -9.55
N GLN A 142 1.62 9.43 -9.92
CA GLN A 142 1.32 10.51 -8.96
C GLN A 142 0.01 10.21 -8.20
N GLY A 143 0.08 9.27 -7.24
CA GLY A 143 -1.05 8.85 -6.42
C GLY A 143 -0.65 8.27 -5.08
N LEU A 144 -1.47 8.54 -4.07
CA LEU A 144 -1.37 8.01 -2.71
C LEU A 144 -2.64 7.25 -2.36
N PHE A 145 -2.55 6.41 -1.32
CA PHE A 145 -3.72 5.82 -0.69
C PHE A 145 -3.52 5.68 0.81
N GLU A 146 -4.62 5.57 1.54
CA GLU A 146 -4.63 5.28 2.96
C GLU A 146 -5.32 3.96 3.29
N GLY A 147 -5.24 3.57 4.56
CA GLY A 147 -5.87 2.35 5.06
C GLY A 147 -6.18 2.45 6.54
N LEU A 148 -7.47 2.53 6.85
CA LEU A 148 -8.06 2.55 8.18
C LEU A 148 -9.29 1.64 8.22
N LYS A 149 -9.90 1.49 9.41
CA LYS A 149 -11.05 0.60 9.65
C LYS A 149 -12.08 1.32 10.52
N ALA A 150 -13.35 0.98 10.30
CA ALA A 150 -14.43 1.21 11.24
C ALA A 150 -14.87 -0.12 11.87
N TYR A 151 -15.18 -0.09 13.16
CA TYR A 151 -15.60 -1.24 13.97
C TYR A 151 -16.96 -0.96 14.61
N ARG A 152 -17.83 -1.97 14.73
CA ARG A 152 -19.11 -1.86 15.44
C ARG A 152 -18.96 -2.37 16.87
N LYS A 153 -19.46 -1.59 17.83
CA LYS A 153 -19.57 -1.96 19.25
C LYS A 153 -20.84 -2.78 19.51
N GLU A 154 -20.92 -3.44 20.66
CA GLU A 154 -22.11 -4.18 21.11
C GLU A 154 -23.35 -3.29 21.29
N ASP A 155 -23.18 -1.98 21.53
CA ASP A 155 -24.28 -0.99 21.60
C ASP A 155 -24.73 -0.47 20.22
N GLY A 156 -24.13 -0.97 19.13
CA GLY A 156 -24.45 -0.59 17.75
C GLY A 156 -23.73 0.66 17.23
N ASN A 157 -23.05 1.43 18.11
CA ASN A 157 -22.24 2.58 17.70
C ASN A 157 -20.99 2.13 16.94
N ILE A 158 -20.40 3.05 16.17
CA ILE A 158 -19.26 2.75 15.28
C ILE A 158 -18.04 3.56 15.71
N LEU A 159 -16.89 2.90 15.85
CA LEU A 159 -15.60 3.52 16.14
C LEU A 159 -14.71 3.56 14.90
N LEU A 160 -14.10 4.71 14.65
CA LEU A 160 -12.89 4.86 13.83
C LEU A 160 -11.64 4.76 14.72
N PHE A 161 -10.54 4.23 14.19
CA PHE A 161 -9.25 4.21 14.87
C PHE A 161 -8.23 5.16 14.23
N ARG A 162 -7.85 6.21 14.99
CA ARG A 162 -6.86 7.26 14.67
C ARG A 162 -6.96 7.86 13.25
N PRO A 163 -8.15 8.22 12.74
CA PRO A 163 -8.30 8.71 11.36
C PRO A 163 -7.50 9.98 11.06
N GLU A 164 -7.19 10.80 12.08
CA GLU A 164 -6.34 11.99 11.99
C GLU A 164 -4.89 11.63 11.61
N GLU A 165 -4.36 10.51 12.10
CA GLU A 165 -3.01 10.06 11.76
C GLU A 165 -2.94 9.59 10.30
N ASN A 166 -4.02 8.99 9.78
CA ASN A 166 -4.14 8.66 8.35
C ASN A 166 -4.18 9.96 7.50
N ALA A 167 -4.93 10.96 7.94
CA ALA A 167 -4.98 12.27 7.27
C ALA A 167 -3.60 12.95 7.24
N LEU A 168 -2.92 13.01 8.39
CA LEU A 168 -1.58 13.60 8.52
C LEU A 168 -0.55 12.88 7.65
N ARG A 169 -0.56 11.54 7.62
CA ARG A 169 0.33 10.75 6.76
C ARG A 169 0.04 10.93 5.28
N MET A 170 -1.23 11.07 4.89
CA MET A 170 -1.58 11.42 3.51
C MET A 170 -1.06 12.82 3.13
N ARG A 171 -1.20 13.82 4.01
CA ARG A 171 -0.69 15.18 3.78
C ARG A 171 0.83 15.23 3.63
N GLN A 172 1.58 14.53 4.49
CA GLN A 172 3.04 14.37 4.38
C GLN A 172 3.44 13.67 3.06
N GLY A 173 2.68 12.65 2.66
CA GLY A 173 2.88 12.00 1.37
C GLY A 173 2.59 12.91 0.18
N ALA A 174 1.58 13.78 0.28
CA ALA A 174 1.15 14.68 -0.78
C ALA A 174 2.20 15.76 -1.03
N GLU A 175 2.76 16.34 0.04
CA GLU A 175 3.92 17.23 -0.01
C GLU A 175 5.10 16.58 -0.78
N ARG A 176 5.50 15.35 -0.39
CA ARG A 176 6.61 14.62 -1.04
C ARG A 176 6.34 14.25 -2.51
N MET A 177 5.07 14.15 -2.92
CA MET A 177 4.60 13.84 -4.28
C MET A 177 4.16 15.09 -5.07
N CYS A 178 4.36 16.31 -4.54
CA CYS A 178 3.94 17.57 -5.13
C CYS A 178 2.42 17.64 -5.43
N MET A 179 1.59 17.20 -4.50
CA MET A 179 0.12 17.18 -4.59
C MET A 179 -0.51 18.07 -3.51
N PRO A 180 -1.63 18.77 -3.77
CA PRO A 180 -2.50 19.26 -2.71
C PRO A 180 -3.16 18.05 -2.01
N ALA A 181 -3.54 18.22 -0.74
CA ALA A 181 -4.29 17.23 0.02
C ALA A 181 -5.42 17.91 0.81
N PRO A 182 -6.50 17.18 1.17
CA PRO A 182 -7.50 17.69 2.10
C PRO A 182 -6.90 18.13 3.43
N THR A 183 -7.58 19.02 4.16
CA THR A 183 -7.26 19.24 5.58
C THR A 183 -7.50 17.97 6.41
N VAL A 184 -7.02 17.95 7.66
CA VAL A 184 -7.30 16.81 8.57
C VAL A 184 -8.81 16.68 8.75
N ASP A 185 -9.50 17.79 9.00
CA ASP A 185 -10.95 17.82 9.21
C ASP A 185 -11.72 17.38 7.95
N GLN A 186 -11.32 17.84 6.75
CA GLN A 186 -11.92 17.41 5.48
C GLN A 186 -11.73 15.90 5.24
N PHE A 187 -10.57 15.34 5.57
CA PHE A 187 -10.32 13.90 5.45
C PHE A 187 -11.15 13.10 6.46
N VAL A 188 -11.15 13.51 7.72
CA VAL A 188 -11.87 12.83 8.81
C VAL A 188 -13.37 12.88 8.55
N GLU A 189 -13.93 14.03 8.19
CA GLU A 189 -15.37 14.16 7.93
C GLU A 189 -15.81 13.37 6.68
N ALA A 190 -15.03 13.39 5.61
CA ALA A 190 -15.27 12.52 4.45
C ALA A 190 -15.25 11.04 4.82
N VAL A 191 -14.36 10.62 5.73
CA VAL A 191 -14.37 9.25 6.29
C VAL A 191 -15.67 8.99 7.07
N LYS A 192 -16.12 9.90 7.94
CA LYS A 192 -17.39 9.74 8.68
C LYS A 192 -18.58 9.62 7.74
N GLU A 193 -18.74 10.56 6.80
CA GLU A 193 -19.81 10.55 5.79
C GLU A 193 -19.82 9.23 5.02
N THR A 194 -18.66 8.74 4.56
CA THR A 194 -18.57 7.47 3.82
C THR A 194 -18.97 6.26 4.67
N VAL A 195 -18.57 6.22 5.95
CA VAL A 195 -18.90 5.09 6.84
C VAL A 195 -20.37 5.11 7.24
N LEU A 196 -20.94 6.28 7.56
CA LEU A 196 -22.36 6.44 7.89
C LEU A 196 -23.26 6.09 6.70
N ALA A 197 -22.94 6.57 5.49
CA ALA A 197 -23.66 6.22 4.27
C ALA A 197 -23.62 4.71 3.96
N ASN A 198 -22.63 3.99 4.48
CA ASN A 198 -22.47 2.55 4.36
C ASN A 198 -22.68 1.81 5.70
N LYS A 199 -23.45 2.38 6.67
CA LYS A 199 -23.62 1.81 8.03
C LYS A 199 -24.04 0.33 8.04
N ARG A 200 -24.84 -0.11 7.06
CA ARG A 200 -25.26 -1.52 6.86
C ARG A 200 -24.16 -2.49 6.44
N TRP A 201 -23.02 -1.99 5.94
CA TRP A 201 -21.86 -2.80 5.55
C TRP A 201 -20.80 -2.91 6.66
N VAL A 202 -20.95 -2.20 7.78
CA VAL A 202 -20.06 -2.38 8.94
C VAL A 202 -20.43 -3.72 9.61
N PRO A 203 -19.51 -4.71 9.68
CA PRO A 203 -19.84 -6.02 10.23
C PRO A 203 -20.39 -5.97 11.67
N PRO A 204 -21.15 -7.00 12.10
CA PRO A 204 -21.49 -7.17 13.51
C PRO A 204 -20.24 -7.29 14.41
N PRO A 205 -20.39 -7.06 15.73
CA PRO A 205 -19.32 -7.28 16.69
C PRO A 205 -18.70 -8.69 16.54
N GLY A 206 -17.37 -8.77 16.67
CA GLY A 206 -16.62 -10.02 16.50
C GLY A 206 -16.55 -10.60 15.08
N LYS A 207 -17.35 -10.14 14.10
CA LYS A 207 -17.37 -10.70 12.74
C LYS A 207 -16.33 -10.08 11.78
N GLY A 208 -15.95 -8.83 12.00
CA GLY A 208 -14.95 -8.15 11.15
C GLY A 208 -14.86 -6.65 11.37
N SER A 209 -14.52 -5.94 10.30
CA SER A 209 -14.45 -4.48 10.25
C SER A 209 -14.84 -3.95 8.87
N LEU A 210 -15.33 -2.71 8.78
CA LEU A 210 -15.41 -2.03 7.49
C LEU A 210 -14.02 -1.46 7.18
N TYR A 211 -13.35 -1.98 6.16
CA TYR A 211 -12.08 -1.42 5.70
C TYR A 211 -12.34 -0.19 4.82
N ILE A 212 -11.57 0.86 5.06
CA ILE A 212 -11.73 2.18 4.44
C ILE A 212 -10.50 2.48 3.59
N ARG A 213 -10.72 2.80 2.31
CA ARG A 213 -9.68 3.13 1.33
C ARG A 213 -9.87 4.57 0.80
N PRO A 214 -9.25 5.56 1.45
CA PRO A 214 -9.00 6.85 0.83
C PRO A 214 -7.93 6.72 -0.25
N LEU A 215 -8.13 7.40 -1.38
CA LEU A 215 -7.22 7.56 -2.50
C LEU A 215 -7.02 9.05 -2.75
N LEU A 216 -5.81 9.46 -3.12
CA LEU A 216 -5.52 10.80 -3.62
C LEU A 216 -4.75 10.66 -4.94
N MET A 217 -5.31 11.20 -6.02
CA MET A 217 -4.86 10.91 -7.39
C MET A 217 -4.63 12.20 -8.16
N GLY A 218 -3.50 12.32 -8.86
CA GLY A 218 -3.31 13.32 -9.92
C GLY A 218 -4.16 12.94 -11.14
N SER A 219 -5.42 13.36 -11.14
CA SER A 219 -6.44 12.98 -12.13
C SER A 219 -6.44 13.88 -13.37
N GLY A 220 -5.86 15.08 -13.28
CA GLY A 220 -5.75 16.02 -14.40
C GLY A 220 -4.83 15.52 -15.51
N ALA A 221 -5.21 15.82 -16.75
CA ALA A 221 -4.49 15.47 -17.98
C ALA A 221 -3.13 16.20 -18.07
N VAL A 222 -2.03 15.45 -18.19
CA VAL A 222 -0.68 16.00 -18.33
C VAL A 222 0.25 15.02 -19.07
N LEU A 223 0.94 15.52 -20.11
CA LEU A 223 1.94 14.76 -20.91
C LEU A 223 3.39 15.21 -20.68
N GLY A 224 3.58 16.34 -19.99
CA GLY A 224 4.90 16.74 -19.47
C GLY A 224 5.15 16.10 -18.12
N LEU A 225 6.42 15.88 -17.76
CA LEU A 225 6.77 15.43 -16.41
C LEU A 225 6.65 16.61 -15.42
N ALA A 226 5.43 16.84 -14.94
CA ALA A 226 5.06 17.88 -14.01
C ALA A 226 3.94 17.38 -13.07
N PRO A 227 3.70 18.03 -11.92
CA PRO A 227 2.54 17.72 -11.09
C PRO A 227 1.24 17.99 -11.86
N ALA A 228 0.23 17.12 -11.68
CA ALA A 228 -1.04 17.22 -12.40
C ALA A 228 -1.77 18.57 -12.19
N PRO A 229 -2.54 19.05 -13.18
CA PRO A 229 -3.34 20.28 -13.06
C PRO A 229 -4.60 20.11 -12.21
N GLU A 230 -5.04 18.86 -11.99
CA GLU A 230 -6.22 18.53 -11.18
C GLU A 230 -5.97 17.26 -10.34
N TYR A 231 -6.67 17.18 -9.22
CA TYR A 231 -6.57 16.11 -8.24
C TYR A 231 -7.95 15.66 -7.76
N THR A 232 -8.12 14.36 -7.58
CA THR A 232 -9.32 13.74 -7.00
C THR A 232 -8.93 13.03 -5.70
N PHE A 233 -9.65 13.34 -4.62
CA PHE A 233 -9.65 12.53 -3.41
C PHE A 233 -10.95 11.73 -3.37
N LEU A 234 -10.83 10.42 -3.16
CA LEU A 234 -11.92 9.45 -3.23
C LEU A 234 -11.84 8.50 -2.03
N ILE A 235 -12.96 8.20 -1.38
CA ILE A 235 -13.02 7.16 -0.35
C ILE A 235 -14.04 6.11 -0.78
N TYR A 236 -13.59 4.85 -0.88
CA TYR A 236 -14.49 3.70 -0.90
C TYR A 236 -14.27 2.83 0.33
N VAL A 237 -15.25 1.97 0.60
CA VAL A 237 -15.24 1.05 1.74
C VAL A 237 -15.56 -0.37 1.28
N SER A 238 -15.21 -1.36 2.10
CA SER A 238 -15.55 -2.77 1.90
C SER A 238 -15.57 -3.48 3.25
N PRO A 239 -16.57 -4.32 3.57
CA PRO A 239 -16.45 -5.22 4.71
C PRO A 239 -15.26 -6.16 4.52
N VAL A 240 -14.51 -6.40 5.59
CA VAL A 240 -13.43 -7.40 5.66
C VAL A 240 -13.54 -8.19 6.95
N GLY A 241 -13.25 -9.48 6.88
CA GLY A 241 -13.27 -10.36 8.04
C GLY A 241 -12.11 -10.09 8.99
N ASN A 242 -12.19 -10.68 10.18
CA ASN A 242 -11.02 -10.75 11.07
C ASN A 242 -9.90 -11.54 10.40
N TYR A 243 -8.74 -10.88 10.21
CA TYR A 243 -7.56 -11.47 9.59
C TYR A 243 -7.01 -12.66 10.40
N PHE A 244 -7.26 -12.63 11.70
CA PHE A 244 -7.05 -13.72 12.65
C PHE A 244 -8.42 -14.11 13.21
N LYS A 245 -9.07 -15.08 12.57
CA LYS A 245 -9.97 -15.99 13.27
C LYS A 245 -9.10 -16.95 14.10
N GLU A 246 -9.68 -17.60 15.09
CA GLU A 246 -8.94 -18.46 16.02
C GLU A 246 -8.11 -19.53 15.26
N GLY A 247 -6.81 -19.62 15.55
CA GLY A 247 -5.92 -20.62 14.96
C GLY A 247 -5.26 -20.27 13.61
N VAL A 248 -5.32 -19.04 13.10
CA VAL A 248 -4.57 -18.65 11.88
C VAL A 248 -3.05 -18.78 12.09
N ALA A 249 -2.40 -19.56 11.25
CA ALA A 249 -0.98 -19.91 11.36
C ALA A 249 -0.03 -18.70 11.17
N PRO A 250 1.09 -18.63 11.93
CA PRO A 250 2.10 -17.59 11.75
C PRO A 250 2.70 -17.53 10.34
N ILE A 251 3.03 -16.32 9.88
CA ILE A 251 3.54 -16.11 8.52
C ILE A 251 5.00 -16.57 8.39
N ASN A 252 5.37 -17.02 7.19
CA ASN A 252 6.70 -17.53 6.90
C ASN A 252 7.36 -16.63 5.86
N LEU A 253 8.46 -15.97 6.23
CA LEU A 253 9.08 -14.92 5.42
C LEU A 253 10.41 -15.37 4.81
N ILE A 254 10.75 -14.80 3.65
CA ILE A 254 12.10 -14.89 3.07
C ILE A 254 12.76 -13.51 3.08
N VAL A 255 14.04 -13.46 3.46
CA VAL A 255 14.84 -12.23 3.43
C VAL A 255 15.39 -11.99 2.03
N GLU A 256 14.95 -10.90 1.42
CA GLU A 256 15.46 -10.40 0.14
C GLU A 256 16.57 -9.37 0.37
N HIS A 257 17.63 -9.48 -0.42
CA HIS A 257 18.88 -8.72 -0.28
C HIS A 257 19.44 -8.19 -1.61
N GLU A 258 18.86 -8.58 -2.76
CA GLU A 258 19.21 -8.06 -4.08
C GLU A 258 18.11 -7.19 -4.71
N LEU A 259 16.86 -7.31 -4.25
CA LEU A 259 15.77 -6.40 -4.60
C LEU A 259 15.40 -5.57 -3.36
N HIS A 260 15.40 -4.25 -3.48
CA HIS A 260 15.14 -3.34 -2.35
C HIS A 260 13.78 -2.68 -2.47
N ARG A 261 13.11 -2.50 -1.32
CA ARG A 261 11.78 -1.89 -1.21
C ARG A 261 11.81 -0.37 -1.41
N ALA A 262 12.87 0.25 -0.93
CA ALA A 262 13.08 1.69 -0.90
C ALA A 262 14.58 2.03 -1.01
N THR A 263 14.88 3.31 -1.16
CA THR A 263 16.23 3.88 -1.15
C THR A 263 16.25 5.20 -0.36
N PRO A 264 17.36 5.58 0.30
CA PRO A 264 17.50 6.89 0.92
C PRO A 264 17.23 8.03 -0.08
N GLY A 265 16.47 9.04 0.35
CA GLY A 265 16.01 10.14 -0.53
C GLY A 265 14.84 9.79 -1.47
N GLY A 266 14.50 8.51 -1.61
CA GLY A 266 13.36 8.03 -2.38
C GLY A 266 12.00 8.30 -1.71
N THR A 267 11.05 7.40 -1.94
CA THR A 267 9.65 7.52 -1.48
C THR A 267 9.25 6.50 -0.41
N GLY A 268 10.18 5.72 0.16
CA GLY A 268 9.85 4.61 1.07
C GLY A 268 8.98 4.98 2.27
N GLY A 269 9.23 6.15 2.87
CA GLY A 269 8.43 6.72 3.97
C GLY A 269 7.04 7.24 3.59
N VAL A 270 6.61 7.13 2.33
CA VAL A 270 5.35 7.65 1.81
C VAL A 270 4.45 6.53 1.30
N LYS A 271 3.14 6.66 1.50
CA LYS A 271 2.14 5.67 1.07
C LYS A 271 1.73 5.84 -0.41
N THR A 272 2.73 6.00 -1.28
CA THR A 272 2.56 6.16 -2.73
C THR A 272 2.37 4.81 -3.43
N ILE A 273 1.57 4.78 -4.49
CA ILE A 273 1.28 3.56 -5.28
C ILE A 273 2.54 2.94 -5.89
N GLY A 274 3.54 3.76 -6.25
CA GLY A 274 4.80 3.30 -6.86
C GLY A 274 5.59 2.31 -5.98
N ASN A 275 5.63 2.53 -4.67
CA ASN A 275 6.32 1.66 -3.71
C ASN A 275 5.73 0.23 -3.72
N TYR A 276 4.41 0.12 -3.90
CA TYR A 276 3.70 -1.17 -3.89
C TYR A 276 3.81 -1.91 -5.23
N ALA A 277 4.01 -1.22 -6.34
CA ALA A 277 4.31 -1.84 -7.63
C ALA A 277 5.71 -2.48 -7.64
N ALA A 278 6.71 -1.81 -7.05
CA ALA A 278 8.11 -2.27 -7.04
C ALA A 278 8.31 -3.65 -6.37
N VAL A 279 7.58 -3.93 -5.30
CA VAL A 279 7.71 -5.19 -4.52
C VAL A 279 7.09 -6.42 -5.19
N LEU A 280 6.18 -6.25 -6.16
CA LEU A 280 5.35 -7.34 -6.70
C LEU A 280 6.16 -8.51 -7.27
N LYS A 281 7.30 -8.23 -7.93
CA LYS A 281 8.18 -9.25 -8.50
C LYS A 281 8.79 -10.14 -7.42
N ALA A 282 9.31 -9.54 -6.35
CA ALA A 282 9.91 -10.26 -5.23
C ALA A 282 8.85 -11.05 -4.45
N GLN A 283 7.72 -10.41 -4.12
CA GLN A 283 6.61 -11.08 -3.43
C GLN A 283 6.06 -12.27 -4.22
N SER A 284 5.91 -12.15 -5.54
CA SER A 284 5.45 -13.27 -6.39
C SER A 284 6.46 -14.42 -6.40
N ALA A 285 7.76 -14.12 -6.47
CA ALA A 285 8.82 -15.13 -6.42
C ALA A 285 8.96 -15.80 -5.04
N ALA A 286 8.57 -15.12 -3.95
CA ALA A 286 8.49 -15.68 -2.61
C ALA A 286 7.27 -16.61 -2.45
N LYS A 287 6.09 -16.16 -2.89
CA LYS A 287 4.84 -16.96 -2.88
C LYS A 287 4.98 -18.24 -3.72
N ALA A 288 5.61 -18.15 -4.89
CA ALA A 288 5.94 -19.32 -5.72
C ALA A 288 6.90 -20.34 -5.07
N LYS A 289 7.56 -19.97 -3.96
CA LYS A 289 8.44 -20.84 -3.15
C LYS A 289 7.81 -21.23 -1.80
N GLY A 290 6.52 -20.94 -1.58
CA GLY A 290 5.79 -21.28 -0.35
C GLY A 290 5.96 -20.29 0.80
N TYR A 291 6.56 -19.12 0.59
CA TYR A 291 6.64 -18.05 1.59
C TYR A 291 5.39 -17.15 1.54
N SER A 292 4.96 -16.65 2.70
CA SER A 292 3.82 -15.75 2.84
C SER A 292 4.09 -14.38 2.21
N ASP A 293 5.27 -13.81 2.49
CA ASP A 293 5.73 -12.51 1.99
C ASP A 293 7.27 -12.39 2.06
N VAL A 294 7.81 -11.25 1.61
CA VAL A 294 9.23 -10.89 1.63
C VAL A 294 9.53 -9.90 2.76
N LEU A 295 10.63 -10.11 3.46
CA LEU A 295 11.28 -9.14 4.34
C LEU A 295 12.48 -8.52 3.61
N TYR A 296 12.54 -7.19 3.55
CA TYR A 296 13.58 -6.46 2.83
C TYR A 296 14.73 -6.00 3.74
N LEU A 297 15.96 -6.08 3.22
CA LEU A 297 17.13 -5.41 3.78
C LEU A 297 17.42 -4.09 3.08
N ASP A 298 18.07 -3.20 3.82
CA ASP A 298 18.48 -1.87 3.39
C ASP A 298 19.36 -1.89 2.12
N CYS A 299 19.19 -0.90 1.24
CA CYS A 299 19.87 -0.89 -0.06
C CYS A 299 21.35 -0.46 -0.02
N VAL A 300 21.89 -0.06 1.13
CA VAL A 300 23.23 0.55 1.25
C VAL A 300 24.23 -0.46 1.82
N HIS A 301 23.85 -1.12 2.91
CA HIS A 301 24.67 -2.08 3.65
C HIS A 301 24.21 -3.53 3.44
N LYS A 302 23.00 -3.74 2.89
CA LYS A 302 22.37 -5.07 2.73
C LYS A 302 22.39 -5.89 4.03
N LYS A 303 22.21 -5.21 5.17
CA LYS A 303 22.38 -5.77 6.51
C LYS A 303 21.24 -5.43 7.45
N TYR A 304 20.68 -4.23 7.37
CA TYR A 304 19.67 -3.76 8.31
C TYR A 304 18.26 -4.05 7.78
N LEU A 305 17.34 -4.37 8.69
CA LEU A 305 15.94 -4.62 8.34
C LEU A 305 15.24 -3.33 7.91
N GLU A 306 14.36 -3.42 6.92
CA GLU A 306 13.40 -2.36 6.60
C GLU A 306 11.96 -2.76 6.95
N GLU A 307 11.27 -3.44 6.04
CA GLU A 307 9.86 -3.79 6.17
C GLU A 307 9.57 -5.14 5.50
N VAL A 308 8.42 -5.72 5.85
CA VAL A 308 7.75 -6.69 4.99
C VAL A 308 6.93 -5.92 3.93
N SER A 309 6.69 -6.48 2.74
CA SER A 309 6.11 -5.78 1.57
C SER A 309 4.91 -4.84 1.82
N SER A 310 4.13 -5.05 2.89
CA SER A 310 3.04 -4.17 3.31
C SER A 310 2.97 -3.82 4.80
N CYS A 311 3.94 -4.27 5.62
CA CYS A 311 3.89 -4.20 7.09
C CYS A 311 5.25 -3.84 7.73
N ASN A 312 5.24 -3.07 8.82
CA ASN A 312 6.44 -2.81 9.62
C ASN A 312 6.79 -4.04 10.46
N ILE A 313 8.09 -4.32 10.67
CA ILE A 313 8.58 -5.45 11.46
C ILE A 313 9.07 -5.04 12.86
N PHE A 314 8.92 -5.96 13.82
CA PHE A 314 9.41 -5.89 15.18
C PHE A 314 10.12 -7.20 15.56
N VAL A 315 11.14 -7.09 16.40
CA VAL A 315 12.01 -8.18 16.86
C VAL A 315 12.07 -8.13 18.38
N VAL A 316 11.85 -9.25 19.06
CA VAL A 316 11.81 -9.35 20.53
C VAL A 316 13.02 -10.13 21.04
N LYS A 317 13.68 -9.60 22.07
CA LYS A 317 14.72 -10.31 22.84
C LYS A 317 14.57 -9.98 24.34
N GLY A 318 14.14 -10.94 25.14
CA GLY A 318 13.74 -10.72 26.53
C GLY A 318 12.68 -9.62 26.66
N ASN A 319 12.95 -8.59 27.47
CA ASN A 319 12.05 -7.42 27.65
C ASN A 319 12.27 -6.30 26.61
N VAL A 320 13.13 -6.49 25.61
CA VAL A 320 13.44 -5.49 24.58
C VAL A 320 12.71 -5.82 23.28
N ILE A 321 12.01 -4.83 22.73
CA ILE A 321 11.34 -4.88 21.43
C ILE A 321 12.00 -3.86 20.51
N SER A 322 12.71 -4.35 19.48
CA SER A 322 13.42 -3.53 18.50
C SER A 322 12.65 -3.42 17.19
N THR A 323 12.65 -2.24 16.57
CA THR A 323 12.05 -2.01 15.24
C THR A 323 12.88 -1.00 14.43
N PRO A 324 12.94 -1.13 13.09
CA PRO A 324 13.60 -0.16 12.21
C PRO A 324 13.16 1.28 12.46
N ALA A 325 14.15 2.16 12.65
CA ALA A 325 13.95 3.60 12.83
C ALA A 325 13.40 4.25 11.54
N ILE A 326 12.45 5.17 11.67
CA ILE A 326 11.85 5.88 10.53
C ILE A 326 12.83 6.93 9.99
N LYS A 327 13.74 6.48 9.12
CA LYS A 327 14.78 7.30 8.46
C LYS A 327 14.57 7.39 6.95
N GLY A 328 13.33 7.67 6.54
CA GLY A 328 12.95 7.94 5.15
C GLY A 328 12.71 6.71 4.27
N THR A 329 13.29 5.54 4.58
CA THR A 329 13.00 4.28 3.85
C THR A 329 11.91 3.41 4.50
N ILE A 330 11.51 3.71 5.74
CA ILE A 330 10.44 3.02 6.49
C ILE A 330 9.17 3.87 6.46
N LEU A 331 8.02 3.28 6.14
CA LEU A 331 6.71 3.92 6.21
C LEU A 331 6.31 4.11 7.69
N PRO A 332 5.92 5.32 8.12
CA PRO A 332 5.40 5.54 9.48
C PRO A 332 4.04 4.82 9.64
N GLY A 333 4.06 3.58 10.12
CA GLY A 333 2.87 2.81 10.42
C GLY A 333 2.11 3.37 11.63
N ILE A 334 0.82 3.66 11.48
CA ILE A 334 -0.05 4.06 12.60
C ILE A 334 -0.23 2.90 13.58
N THR A 335 -0.28 1.67 13.06
CA THR A 335 -0.23 0.44 13.86
C THR A 335 1.13 0.28 14.56
N ARG A 336 2.26 0.51 13.85
CA ARG A 336 3.62 0.54 14.45
C ARG A 336 3.69 1.53 15.61
N LYS A 337 3.26 2.78 15.41
CA LYS A 337 3.17 3.82 16.45
C LYS A 337 2.35 3.36 17.66
N SER A 338 1.13 2.90 17.41
CA SER A 338 0.22 2.44 18.47
C SER A 338 0.74 1.22 19.24
N ILE A 339 1.43 0.29 18.57
CA ILE A 339 2.05 -0.88 19.21
C ILE A 339 3.27 -0.49 20.04
N ILE A 340 4.07 0.49 19.61
CA ILE A 340 5.17 1.06 20.41
C ILE A 340 4.62 1.72 21.69
N ASP A 341 3.57 2.53 21.55
CA ASP A 341 2.91 3.22 22.67
C ASP A 341 2.29 2.21 23.66
N VAL A 342 1.63 1.15 23.16
CA VAL A 342 1.09 0.05 23.97
C VAL A 342 2.21 -0.75 24.65
N ALA A 343 3.26 -1.14 23.92
CA ALA A 343 4.36 -1.92 24.49
C ALA A 343 5.06 -1.18 25.64
N ARG A 344 5.29 0.13 25.48
CA ARG A 344 5.83 0.99 26.55
C ARG A 344 4.90 1.04 27.77
N SER A 345 3.56 1.08 27.58
CA SER A 345 2.61 1.04 28.70
C SER A 345 2.45 -0.34 29.36
N GLN A 346 2.92 -1.41 28.71
CA GLN A 346 3.02 -2.76 29.28
C GLN A 346 4.38 -3.05 29.96
N GLY A 347 5.32 -2.10 29.96
CA GLY A 347 6.64 -2.23 30.62
C GLY A 347 7.78 -2.77 29.74
N PHE A 348 7.54 -2.99 28.45
CA PHE A 348 8.60 -3.37 27.51
C PHE A 348 9.51 -2.17 27.18
N GLN A 349 10.79 -2.44 27.01
CA GLN A 349 11.74 -1.45 26.46
C GLN A 349 11.62 -1.47 24.93
N VAL A 350 11.35 -0.33 24.31
CA VAL A 350 11.05 -0.27 22.86
C VAL A 350 12.03 0.62 22.10
N GLU A 351 12.90 -0.01 21.33
CA GLU A 351 14.03 0.61 20.62
C GLU A 351 13.72 0.86 19.13
N GLU A 352 13.86 2.11 18.71
CA GLU A 352 13.68 2.53 17.31
C GLU A 352 15.05 2.83 16.69
N ARG A 353 15.70 1.80 16.14
CA ARG A 353 17.11 1.84 15.71
C ARG A 353 17.35 1.14 14.38
N PHE A 354 18.62 1.04 13.96
CA PHE A 354 18.98 0.08 12.93
C PHE A 354 19.06 -1.31 13.56
N VAL A 355 18.36 -2.28 12.98
CA VAL A 355 18.33 -3.68 13.44
C VAL A 355 19.04 -4.54 12.40
N PRO A 356 20.18 -5.18 12.70
CA PRO A 356 20.82 -6.16 11.83
C PRO A 356 19.95 -7.39 11.55
N VAL A 357 20.10 -7.97 10.36
CA VAL A 357 19.57 -9.29 10.03
C VAL A 357 20.08 -10.40 10.96
N ASP A 358 21.25 -10.21 11.56
CA ASP A 358 21.83 -11.15 12.53
C ASP A 358 20.99 -11.23 13.83
N GLU A 359 20.35 -10.13 14.26
CA GLU A 359 19.48 -10.11 15.44
C GLU A 359 18.16 -10.87 15.23
N LEU A 360 17.70 -11.05 13.98
CA LEU A 360 16.60 -11.98 13.70
C LEU A 360 16.98 -13.43 13.97
N LEU A 361 18.24 -13.81 13.75
CA LEU A 361 18.67 -15.20 13.84
C LEU A 361 18.80 -15.70 15.29
N ASP A 362 18.70 -14.78 16.25
CA ASP A 362 18.64 -14.99 17.71
C ASP A 362 17.41 -14.30 18.34
N ALA A 363 16.36 -13.99 17.56
CA ALA A 363 15.14 -13.39 18.14
C ALA A 363 14.30 -14.44 18.89
N ASP A 364 13.69 -14.04 20.01
CA ASP A 364 12.78 -14.91 20.78
C ASP A 364 11.38 -14.94 20.13
N GLU A 365 10.89 -13.76 19.71
CA GLU A 365 9.69 -13.58 18.87
C GLU A 365 9.96 -12.57 17.75
N VAL A 366 9.26 -12.71 16.63
CA VAL A 366 9.24 -11.74 15.53
C VAL A 366 7.79 -11.53 15.09
N PHE A 367 7.38 -10.27 14.91
CA PHE A 367 6.02 -9.95 14.46
C PHE A 367 5.98 -8.76 13.51
N CYS A 368 4.92 -8.70 12.70
CA CYS A 368 4.66 -7.66 11.71
C CYS A 368 3.40 -6.87 12.09
N THR A 369 3.31 -5.59 11.69
CA THR A 369 2.17 -4.72 12.01
C THR A 369 1.69 -3.90 10.81
N GLY A 370 0.37 -3.64 10.77
CA GLY A 370 -0.28 -2.82 9.75
C GLY A 370 -1.80 -2.98 9.77
N THR A 371 -2.55 -2.01 9.24
CA THR A 371 -4.02 -1.92 9.42
C THR A 371 -4.79 -3.20 9.09
N ALA A 372 -4.39 -3.95 8.05
CA ALA A 372 -5.07 -5.17 7.65
C ALA A 372 -4.99 -6.25 8.74
N VAL A 373 -3.77 -6.53 9.22
CA VAL A 373 -3.43 -7.61 10.18
C VAL A 373 -3.55 -7.20 11.65
N VAL A 374 -3.43 -5.91 11.96
CA VAL A 374 -3.14 -5.39 13.31
C VAL A 374 -1.75 -5.84 13.77
N VAL A 375 -1.62 -7.06 14.30
CA VAL A 375 -0.34 -7.74 14.59
C VAL A 375 -0.37 -9.12 13.94
N SER A 376 0.67 -9.49 13.21
CA SER A 376 0.84 -10.80 12.59
C SER A 376 2.12 -11.47 13.11
N PRO A 377 2.05 -12.64 13.76
CA PRO A 377 3.23 -13.36 14.21
C PRO A 377 3.98 -13.96 13.03
N VAL A 378 5.31 -14.03 13.12
CA VAL A 378 6.19 -14.64 12.11
C VAL A 378 6.70 -15.96 12.68
N GLY A 379 6.30 -17.09 12.10
CA GLY A 379 6.68 -18.43 12.58
C GLY A 379 8.02 -18.91 12.06
N SER A 380 8.52 -18.34 10.95
CA SER A 380 9.92 -18.51 10.56
C SER A 380 10.40 -17.47 9.55
N ILE A 381 11.71 -17.27 9.52
CA ILE A 381 12.44 -16.48 8.52
C ILE A 381 13.48 -17.36 7.83
N THR A 382 13.54 -17.32 6.50
CA THR A 382 14.65 -17.88 5.71
C THR A 382 15.58 -16.78 5.23
N TYR A 383 16.87 -16.85 5.58
CA TYR A 383 17.93 -15.97 5.09
C TYR A 383 19.10 -16.80 4.56
N LYS A 384 19.54 -16.55 3.32
CA LYS A 384 20.65 -17.24 2.65
C LYS A 384 20.61 -18.78 2.77
N GLY A 385 19.40 -19.35 2.69
CA GLY A 385 19.14 -20.79 2.79
C GLY A 385 18.98 -21.34 4.21
N LYS A 386 19.42 -20.63 5.25
CA LYS A 386 19.13 -20.98 6.65
C LYS A 386 17.71 -20.53 7.01
N ARG A 387 16.85 -21.46 7.42
CA ARG A 387 15.54 -21.17 8.03
C ARG A 387 15.69 -21.15 9.55
N VAL A 388 15.15 -20.12 10.20
CA VAL A 388 15.04 -19.99 11.65
C VAL A 388 13.56 -19.95 12.02
N PRO A 389 13.05 -20.90 12.82
CA PRO A 389 11.69 -20.84 13.37
C PRO A 389 11.64 -19.94 14.62
N TYR A 390 10.46 -19.39 14.89
CA TYR A 390 10.13 -18.65 16.13
C TYR A 390 8.81 -19.19 16.68
N GLY A 391 8.59 -19.03 18.00
CA GLY A 391 7.32 -19.39 18.64
C GLY A 391 6.98 -20.87 18.51
N VAL A 392 7.56 -21.72 19.38
CA VAL A 392 7.35 -23.18 19.38
C VAL A 392 5.85 -23.56 19.32
N ASP A 393 5.00 -22.75 19.97
CA ASP A 393 3.56 -22.96 20.11
C ASP A 393 2.69 -21.88 19.40
N GLY A 394 3.21 -21.20 18.37
CA GLY A 394 2.39 -20.39 17.46
C GLY A 394 2.55 -18.87 17.57
N PHE A 395 1.57 -18.16 18.17
CA PHE A 395 1.45 -16.69 18.02
C PHE A 395 2.58 -15.90 18.71
N GLY A 396 3.26 -16.45 19.72
CA GLY A 396 4.18 -15.71 20.57
C GLY A 396 3.43 -14.93 21.67
N ALA A 397 3.99 -14.88 22.87
CA ALA A 397 3.33 -14.30 24.04
C ALA A 397 3.29 -12.77 23.95
N VAL A 398 4.40 -12.13 23.56
CA VAL A 398 4.49 -10.68 23.42
C VAL A 398 3.61 -10.20 22.27
N ALA A 399 3.69 -10.86 21.11
CA ALA A 399 2.82 -10.53 19.98
C ALA A 399 1.33 -10.71 20.32
N GLN A 400 0.94 -11.78 21.04
CA GLN A 400 -0.44 -12.05 21.44
C GLN A 400 -0.98 -11.03 22.46
N GLN A 401 -0.15 -10.61 23.41
CA GLN A 401 -0.47 -9.55 24.38
C GLN A 401 -0.74 -8.22 23.68
N LEU A 402 0.17 -7.80 22.79
CA LEU A 402 0.07 -6.53 22.06
C LEU A 402 -1.11 -6.54 21.07
N TYR A 403 -1.38 -7.67 20.41
CA TYR A 403 -2.57 -7.88 19.58
C TYR A 403 -3.86 -7.71 20.40
N SER A 404 -3.94 -8.36 21.56
CA SER A 404 -5.13 -8.35 22.43
C SER A 404 -5.47 -6.94 22.91
N VAL A 405 -4.48 -6.20 23.43
CA VAL A 405 -4.71 -4.82 23.90
C VAL A 405 -5.17 -3.92 22.75
N LEU A 406 -4.50 -3.95 21.59
CA LEU A 406 -4.83 -3.03 20.49
C LEU A 406 -6.17 -3.36 19.82
N THR A 407 -6.49 -4.64 19.62
CA THR A 407 -7.79 -5.03 19.02
C THR A 407 -8.96 -4.77 19.97
N ARG A 408 -8.81 -5.01 21.28
CA ARG A 408 -9.85 -4.68 22.26
C ARG A 408 -10.13 -3.18 22.31
N LEU A 409 -9.10 -2.32 22.26
CA LEU A 409 -9.29 -0.87 22.17
C LEU A 409 -10.00 -0.48 20.87
N GLN A 410 -9.58 -1.04 19.73
CA GLN A 410 -10.20 -0.76 18.43
C GLN A 410 -11.68 -1.16 18.34
N MET A 411 -12.11 -2.19 19.08
CA MET A 411 -13.50 -2.67 19.14
C MET A 411 -14.30 -2.07 20.32
N GLY A 412 -13.73 -1.14 21.11
CA GLY A 412 -14.41 -0.53 22.25
C GLY A 412 -14.61 -1.46 23.46
N LEU A 413 -13.80 -2.53 23.59
CA LEU A 413 -13.89 -3.54 24.65
C LEU A 413 -13.00 -3.24 25.88
N ILE A 414 -12.36 -2.07 25.91
CA ILE A 414 -11.61 -1.46 27.02
C ILE A 414 -11.60 0.06 26.86
N ASP A 415 -11.44 0.82 27.96
CA ASP A 415 -11.33 2.29 27.92
C ASP A 415 -10.17 2.76 27.03
N ASP A 416 -10.46 3.68 26.12
CA ASP A 416 -9.43 4.37 25.33
C ASP A 416 -8.81 5.53 26.13
N LYS A 417 -7.79 5.19 26.92
CA LYS A 417 -7.04 6.15 27.75
C LYS A 417 -6.06 7.02 26.95
N MET A 418 -6.05 6.91 25.62
CA MET A 418 -5.11 7.59 24.73
C MET A 418 -5.79 8.52 23.71
N ASN A 419 -7.13 8.60 23.71
CA ASN A 419 -7.95 9.34 22.74
C ASN A 419 -7.56 9.01 21.29
N TRP A 420 -7.51 7.71 20.98
CA TRP A 420 -7.23 7.13 19.67
C TRP A 420 -8.48 6.72 18.88
N THR A 421 -9.64 6.68 19.52
CA THR A 421 -10.92 6.28 18.94
C THR A 421 -11.83 7.49 18.72
N VAL A 422 -12.56 7.48 17.61
CA VAL A 422 -13.55 8.51 17.27
C VAL A 422 -14.87 7.80 17.02
N GLU A 423 -15.85 8.03 17.90
CA GLU A 423 -17.19 7.45 17.75
C GLU A 423 -18.02 8.22 16.73
N LEU A 424 -18.84 7.49 15.97
CA LEU A 424 -19.79 8.02 15.00
C LEU A 424 -21.20 7.98 15.60
N SER A 425 -21.78 9.17 15.78
CA SER A 425 -23.19 9.41 16.12
C SER A 425 -24.08 9.38 14.88
#